data_AF-A0A9D8TU95-F1
#
_entry.id   AF-A0A9D8TU95-F1
#
_cell.length_a   1.000
_cell.length_b   1.000
_cell.length_c   1.000
_cell.angle_alpha   90.00
_cell.angle_beta   90.00
_cell.angle_gamma   90.00
#
_symmetry.space_group_name_H-M   'P 1'
#
loop_
_entity.id
_entity.type
_entity.pdbx_description
1 polymer ?
#
loop_
_entity_poly.entity_id
_entity_poly.type
_entity_poly.pdbx_seq_one_letter_code
_entity_poly.pdbx_strand_id
1 'polypeptide(L)'
;MKRLLCLCLVLCSILLLLPSCNDQAGPAGTSAPASTVDENAPIYTVIFKIRGELYEVPTRENAIPVPPEGYDAPYSTVDKNFTFAGWDKELVAPTAEYMEKYKQMVYYARYDSETRYYDVTFRIGEETYPVSVAANELPVCPVTPESSGQVFTRWDKEPVPAKENAAYTAVFMDDDCPSTFTVATWNIGHFANGNAAESKIKDADYDTKSSSFRNYINGLGADLLCLNEYSRYFTDSQNHPASEALFEETPPVYYAGPQRNFSCNAV
;
A
#
# COMPACT_ATOMS: atom_id res chain seq x y z
N MET A 1 33.25 7.71 -36.78
CA MET A 1 33.48 8.74 -37.83
C MET A 1 32.16 9.45 -38.12
N LYS A 2 32.21 10.68 -38.65
CA LYS A 2 31.05 11.54 -38.95
C LYS A 2 30.12 10.90 -40.01
N ARG A 3 28.80 11.11 -39.89
CA ARG A 3 28.00 11.85 -40.89
C ARG A 3 26.93 12.69 -40.18
N LEU A 4 26.64 13.86 -40.73
CA LEU A 4 25.83 14.93 -40.18
C LEU A 4 25.09 15.62 -41.34
N LEU A 5 23.88 16.12 -41.06
CA LEU A 5 23.22 17.29 -41.68
C LEU A 5 22.40 17.17 -42.99
N CYS A 6 21.51 18.18 -43.10
CA CYS A 6 20.62 18.64 -44.20
C CYS A 6 19.32 17.83 -44.42
N LEU A 7 18.10 18.29 -44.10
CA LEU A 7 17.45 19.63 -43.95
C LEU A 7 16.94 20.28 -45.27
N CYS A 8 15.72 20.84 -45.24
CA CYS A 8 15.07 21.75 -46.23
C CYS A 8 14.60 21.10 -47.57
N LEU A 9 13.58 21.55 -48.34
CA LEU A 9 12.54 22.63 -48.36
C LEU A 9 11.33 22.09 -49.21
N VAL A 10 10.12 22.69 -49.38
CA VAL A 10 9.14 23.44 -48.54
C VAL A 10 7.84 23.68 -49.40
N LEU A 11 6.87 24.50 -48.96
CA LEU A 11 5.60 24.94 -49.64
C LEU A 11 4.42 23.92 -49.62
N CYS A 12 3.13 24.31 -49.60
CA CYS A 12 2.47 25.61 -49.85
C CYS A 12 1.27 25.78 -48.86
N SER A 13 1.17 26.86 -48.09
CA SER A 13 0.41 28.10 -48.41
C SER A 13 -1.13 27.98 -48.41
N ILE A 14 -1.79 28.41 -47.32
CA ILE A 14 -3.07 29.14 -47.39
C ILE A 14 -2.94 30.41 -46.56
N LEU A 15 -3.17 31.54 -47.23
CA LEU A 15 -3.05 32.89 -46.70
C LEU A 15 -4.46 33.51 -46.69
N LEU A 16 -5.02 33.81 -45.50
CA LEU A 16 -6.27 34.56 -45.38
C LEU A 16 -6.17 35.67 -44.32
N LEU A 17 -5.72 36.83 -44.82
CA LEU A 17 -6.27 38.16 -44.54
C LEU A 17 -6.80 38.45 -43.12
N LEU A 18 -5.96 39.10 -42.31
CA LEU A 18 -6.42 40.01 -41.26
C LEU A 18 -6.67 41.40 -41.86
N PRO A 19 -7.82 42.06 -41.61
CA PRO A 19 -7.97 43.49 -41.79
C PRO A 19 -7.45 44.25 -40.56
N SER A 20 -6.76 45.35 -40.82
CA SER A 20 -6.31 46.35 -39.82
C SER A 20 -7.48 47.16 -39.26
N CYS A 21 -7.25 47.86 -38.13
CA CYS A 21 -8.13 48.81 -37.46
C CYS A 21 -9.01 49.67 -38.37
N ASN A 22 -10.26 49.89 -37.95
CA ASN A 22 -10.88 51.20 -38.06
C ASN A 22 -11.89 51.43 -36.93
N ASP A 23 -11.78 52.56 -36.23
CA ASP A 23 -12.88 53.09 -35.42
C ASP A 23 -14.06 53.46 -36.34
N GLN A 24 -15.26 52.97 -36.06
CA GLN A 24 -16.51 53.70 -36.29
C GLN A 24 -17.64 53.13 -35.41
N ALA A 25 -18.47 54.03 -34.89
CA ALA A 25 -19.49 53.72 -33.89
C ALA A 25 -20.80 53.20 -34.50
N GLY A 26 -21.48 52.33 -33.74
CA GLY A 26 -22.92 52.10 -33.84
C GLY A 26 -23.37 50.67 -33.49
N PRO A 27 -24.67 50.43 -33.26
CA PRO A 27 -25.70 51.34 -32.77
C PRO A 27 -25.91 51.17 -31.24
N ALA A 28 -26.79 51.97 -30.64
CA ALA A 28 -27.12 51.87 -29.22
C ALA A 28 -27.81 50.53 -28.89
N GLY A 29 -27.06 49.59 -28.32
CA GLY A 29 -27.62 48.45 -27.60
C GLY A 29 -28.29 48.95 -26.32
N THR A 30 -29.58 48.69 -26.17
CA THR A 30 -30.33 48.99 -24.95
C THR A 30 -29.70 48.29 -23.76
N SER A 31 -29.06 49.06 -22.87
CA SER A 31 -28.61 48.53 -21.58
C SER A 31 -29.80 48.01 -20.80
N ALA A 32 -29.73 46.76 -20.34
CA ALA A 32 -30.58 46.31 -19.25
C ALA A 32 -30.46 47.30 -18.08
N PRO A 33 -31.55 47.61 -17.36
CA PRO A 33 -31.46 48.53 -16.24
C PRO A 33 -30.46 47.96 -15.22
N ALA A 34 -29.40 48.71 -14.93
CA ALA A 34 -28.54 48.39 -13.81
C ALA A 34 -29.42 48.39 -12.55
N SER A 35 -29.46 47.28 -11.82
CA SER A 35 -30.12 47.23 -10.52
C SER A 35 -29.33 48.11 -9.56
N THR A 36 -29.74 49.38 -9.45
CA THR A 36 -29.14 50.36 -8.55
C THR A 36 -29.54 50.03 -7.13
N VAL A 37 -28.77 49.16 -6.48
CA VAL A 37 -28.80 48.97 -5.03
C VAL A 37 -28.50 50.32 -4.39
N ASP A 38 -29.38 50.79 -3.51
CA ASP A 38 -29.16 52.04 -2.77
C ASP A 38 -27.98 51.87 -1.79
N GLU A 39 -27.00 52.75 -1.91
CA GLU A 39 -25.81 52.78 -1.05
C GLU A 39 -26.10 53.18 0.41
N ASN A 40 -27.33 53.64 0.69
CA ASN A 40 -27.84 53.92 2.03
C ASN A 40 -28.85 52.86 2.52
N ALA A 41 -29.14 51.83 1.72
CA ALA A 41 -30.06 50.75 2.09
C ALA A 41 -29.59 50.01 3.36
N PRO A 42 -30.54 49.48 4.17
CA PRO A 42 -30.24 48.62 5.31
C PRO A 42 -29.31 47.45 4.94
N ILE A 43 -28.49 47.02 5.90
CA ILE A 43 -27.64 45.83 5.78
C ILE A 43 -28.22 44.73 6.65
N TYR A 44 -28.40 43.56 6.05
CA TYR A 44 -28.85 42.33 6.70
C TYR A 44 -27.73 41.30 6.73
N THR A 45 -27.64 40.52 7.81
CA THR A 45 -26.74 39.36 7.88
C THR A 45 -27.37 38.18 7.13
N VAL A 46 -26.73 37.76 6.04
CA VAL A 46 -27.03 36.52 5.33
C VAL A 46 -26.03 35.46 5.76
N ILE A 47 -26.49 34.25 6.09
CA ILE A 47 -25.64 33.17 6.60
C ILE A 47 -25.42 32.13 5.50
N PHE A 48 -24.16 31.80 5.23
CA PHE A 48 -23.79 30.66 4.39
C PHE A 48 -23.25 29.54 5.27
N LYS A 49 -23.85 28.35 5.20
CA LYS A 49 -23.35 27.14 5.86
C LYS A 49 -22.54 26.30 4.87
N ILE A 50 -21.23 26.25 5.08
CA ILE A 50 -20.27 25.58 4.20
C ILE A 50 -19.56 24.49 5.02
N ARG A 51 -19.70 23.22 4.62
CA ARG A 51 -19.05 22.05 5.25
C ARG A 51 -19.31 21.87 6.77
N GLY A 52 -20.30 22.55 7.33
CA GLY A 52 -20.61 22.54 8.77
C GLY A 52 -20.39 23.89 9.44
N GLU A 53 -19.43 24.66 8.95
CA GLU A 53 -19.09 26.01 9.42
C GLU A 53 -20.11 27.06 8.95
N LEU A 54 -20.24 28.15 9.71
CA LEU A 54 -21.15 29.25 9.45
C LEU A 54 -20.36 30.52 9.08
N TYR A 55 -20.76 31.16 7.99
CA TYR A 55 -20.17 32.39 7.49
C TYR A 55 -21.25 33.47 7.41
N GLU A 56 -21.04 34.56 8.16
CA GLU A 56 -21.93 35.72 8.15
C GLU A 56 -21.48 36.72 7.08
N VAL A 57 -22.37 37.00 6.12
CA VAL A 57 -22.13 37.92 5.01
C VAL A 57 -23.07 39.13 5.13
N PRO A 58 -22.55 40.34 5.44
CA PRO A 58 -23.34 41.55 5.45
C PRO A 58 -23.77 41.91 4.02
N THR A 59 -25.07 41.86 3.76
CA THR A 59 -25.68 42.06 2.45
C THR A 59 -26.66 43.23 2.50
N ARG A 60 -26.55 44.17 1.56
CA ARG A 60 -27.51 45.29 1.45
C ARG A 60 -28.88 44.79 1.02
N GLU A 61 -29.94 45.46 1.48
CA GLU A 61 -31.29 45.21 1.01
C GLU A 61 -31.36 45.29 -0.53
N ASN A 62 -32.11 44.37 -1.15
CA ASN A 62 -32.24 44.23 -2.60
C ASN A 62 -30.94 43.89 -3.37
N ALA A 63 -29.80 43.66 -2.70
CA ALA A 63 -28.59 43.12 -3.31
C ALA A 63 -28.56 41.58 -3.22
N ILE A 64 -28.17 40.89 -4.29
CA ILE A 64 -27.92 39.44 -4.23
C ILE A 64 -26.70 39.20 -3.31
N PRO A 65 -26.79 38.32 -2.29
CA PRO A 65 -25.66 38.02 -1.42
C PRO A 65 -24.56 37.29 -2.20
N VAL A 66 -23.33 37.79 -2.10
CA VAL A 66 -22.14 37.13 -2.66
C VAL A 66 -21.63 36.10 -1.64
N PRO A 67 -21.56 34.80 -1.98
CA PRO A 67 -21.01 33.82 -1.05
C PRO A 67 -19.54 34.10 -0.69
N PRO A 68 -19.09 33.74 0.52
CA PRO A 68 -17.68 33.85 0.89
C PRO A 68 -16.83 32.86 0.07
N GLU A 69 -15.55 33.16 -0.12
CA GLU A 69 -14.61 32.24 -0.77
C GLU A 69 -14.47 30.91 0.00
N GLY A 70 -14.07 29.84 -0.69
CA GLY A 70 -13.90 28.51 -0.09
C GLY A 70 -15.15 27.62 -0.06
N TYR A 71 -16.20 27.97 -0.83
CA TYR A 71 -17.36 27.09 -1.06
C TYR A 71 -17.03 25.83 -1.89
N ASP A 72 -15.85 25.75 -2.49
CA ASP A 72 -15.34 24.60 -3.25
C ASP A 72 -15.51 23.26 -2.52
N ALA A 73 -15.29 22.17 -3.25
CA ALA A 73 -15.34 20.82 -2.70
C ALA A 73 -14.47 20.67 -1.43
N PRO A 74 -14.95 19.97 -0.38
CA PRO A 74 -14.11 19.61 0.75
C PRO A 74 -12.89 18.79 0.33
N TYR A 75 -11.90 18.69 1.22
CA TYR A 75 -10.85 17.69 1.12
C TYR A 75 -11.48 16.33 0.83
N SER A 76 -11.00 15.65 -0.21
CA SER A 76 -11.44 14.29 -0.51
C SER A 76 -11.15 13.39 0.68
N THR A 77 -12.11 12.52 0.98
CA THR A 77 -11.91 11.49 1.99
C THR A 77 -11.10 10.34 1.39
N VAL A 78 -10.78 9.35 2.22
CA VAL A 78 -10.25 8.07 1.73
C VAL A 78 -11.24 7.38 0.77
N ASP A 79 -12.54 7.60 0.94
CA ASP A 79 -13.57 6.83 0.20
C ASP A 79 -14.19 7.60 -0.97
N LYS A 80 -14.20 8.93 -0.88
CA LYS A 80 -14.99 9.79 -1.77
C LYS A 80 -14.27 11.08 -2.15
N ASN A 81 -14.35 11.39 -3.43
CA ASN A 81 -14.19 12.74 -3.94
C ASN A 81 -15.53 13.48 -3.82
N PHE A 82 -15.46 14.80 -3.65
CA PHE A 82 -16.65 15.66 -3.61
C PHE A 82 -16.53 16.76 -4.67
N THR A 83 -17.66 17.32 -5.10
CA THR A 83 -17.72 18.48 -6.01
C THR A 83 -18.82 19.42 -5.53
N PHE A 84 -18.59 20.74 -5.57
CA PHE A 84 -19.63 21.70 -5.17
C PHE A 84 -20.78 21.70 -6.16
N ALA A 85 -21.99 21.40 -5.68
CA ALA A 85 -23.21 21.23 -6.47
C ALA A 85 -24.14 22.46 -6.39
N GLY A 86 -23.64 23.59 -5.86
CA GLY A 86 -24.42 24.81 -5.65
C GLY A 86 -25.08 24.89 -4.27
N TRP A 87 -25.99 25.85 -4.12
CA TRP A 87 -26.73 26.11 -2.87
C TRP A 87 -28.03 25.30 -2.80
N ASP A 88 -28.58 25.13 -1.60
CA ASP A 88 -29.85 24.43 -1.36
C ASP A 88 -31.07 25.06 -2.06
N LYS A 89 -30.96 26.35 -2.39
CA LYS A 89 -31.95 27.15 -3.12
C LYS A 89 -31.23 28.29 -3.86
N GLU A 90 -31.93 28.94 -4.78
CA GLU A 90 -31.44 30.10 -5.51
C GLU A 90 -31.10 31.26 -4.55
N LEU A 91 -30.00 31.97 -4.82
CA LEU A 91 -29.59 33.14 -4.04
C LEU A 91 -30.49 34.33 -4.40
N VAL A 92 -31.34 34.72 -3.45
CA VAL A 92 -32.21 35.89 -3.56
C VAL A 92 -31.76 37.00 -2.60
N ALA A 93 -32.05 38.25 -2.97
CA ALA A 93 -31.73 39.40 -2.13
C ALA A 93 -32.56 39.41 -0.83
N PRO A 94 -32.00 39.86 0.30
CA PRO A 94 -32.78 40.11 1.50
C PRO A 94 -33.66 41.35 1.31
N THR A 95 -34.88 41.28 1.83
CA THR A 95 -35.85 42.39 1.87
C THR A 95 -36.35 42.59 3.31
N ALA A 96 -36.82 43.80 3.64
CA ALA A 96 -37.41 44.09 4.94
C ALA A 96 -38.57 43.13 5.29
N GLU A 97 -39.46 42.84 4.34
CA GLU A 97 -40.57 41.88 4.54
C GLU A 97 -40.05 40.47 4.84
N TYR A 98 -39.05 39.98 4.08
CA TYR A 98 -38.46 38.67 4.32
C TYR A 98 -37.80 38.59 5.69
N MET A 99 -37.03 39.59 6.07
CA MET A 99 -36.28 39.62 7.33
C MET A 99 -37.21 39.87 8.53
N GLU A 100 -38.28 40.64 8.38
CA GLU A 100 -39.32 40.75 9.40
C GLU A 100 -40.03 39.40 9.63
N LYS A 101 -40.36 38.68 8.56
CA LYS A 101 -41.09 37.41 8.64
C LYS A 101 -40.24 36.22 9.13
N TYR A 102 -39.05 36.04 8.57
CA TYR A 102 -38.22 34.85 8.79
C TYR A 102 -37.02 35.06 9.73
N LYS A 103 -36.72 36.31 10.09
CA LYS A 103 -35.62 36.77 10.99
C LYS A 103 -34.19 36.48 10.52
N GLN A 104 -33.97 35.48 9.67
CA GLN A 104 -32.67 35.10 9.13
C GLN A 104 -32.81 34.59 7.69
N MET A 105 -31.75 34.76 6.90
CA MET A 105 -31.60 34.14 5.58
C MET A 105 -30.38 33.23 5.62
N VAL A 106 -30.56 31.93 5.40
CA VAL A 106 -29.51 30.90 5.51
C VAL A 106 -29.45 30.08 4.24
N TYR A 107 -28.27 29.95 3.63
CA TYR A 107 -28.01 29.08 2.47
C TYR A 107 -27.07 27.94 2.86
N TYR A 108 -27.35 26.73 2.37
CA TYR A 108 -26.55 25.53 2.66
C TYR A 108 -25.82 25.07 1.40
N ALA A 109 -24.50 24.90 1.49
CA ALA A 109 -23.71 24.34 0.41
C ALA A 109 -24.07 22.86 0.18
N ARG A 110 -24.36 22.50 -1.07
CA ARG A 110 -24.55 21.11 -1.50
C ARG A 110 -23.29 20.60 -2.19
N TYR A 111 -23.01 19.32 -2.01
CA TYR A 111 -21.88 18.64 -2.63
C TYR A 111 -22.34 17.32 -3.22
N ASP A 112 -22.01 17.10 -4.48
CA ASP A 112 -22.05 15.77 -5.09
C ASP A 112 -20.83 14.97 -4.63
N SER A 113 -20.92 13.64 -4.67
CA SER A 113 -19.84 12.76 -4.25
C SER A 113 -19.68 11.56 -5.18
N GLU A 114 -18.43 11.26 -5.52
CA GLU A 114 -18.06 10.10 -6.35
C GLU A 114 -17.12 9.18 -5.58
N THR A 115 -17.19 7.88 -5.85
CA THR A 115 -16.26 6.89 -5.30
C THR A 115 -14.83 7.23 -5.71
N ARG A 116 -13.93 7.28 -4.74
CA ARG A 116 -12.51 7.47 -4.99
C ARG A 116 -11.89 6.18 -5.52
N TYR A 117 -10.94 6.31 -6.44
CA TYR A 117 -10.13 5.21 -6.94
C TYR A 117 -8.66 5.44 -6.60
N TYR A 118 -7.92 4.35 -6.48
CA TYR A 118 -6.50 4.30 -6.17
C TYR A 118 -5.75 3.46 -7.19
N ASP A 119 -4.54 3.89 -7.52
CA ASP A 119 -3.65 3.15 -8.42
C ASP A 119 -2.88 2.10 -7.63
N VAL A 120 -3.13 0.83 -7.92
CA VAL A 120 -2.42 -0.30 -7.33
C VAL A 120 -1.60 -1.00 -8.42
N THR A 121 -0.31 -1.22 -8.18
CA THR A 121 0.59 -1.89 -9.13
C THR A 121 1.06 -3.22 -8.59
N PHE A 122 0.72 -4.31 -9.28
CA PHE A 122 1.35 -5.61 -9.05
C PHE A 122 2.62 -5.72 -9.88
N ARG A 123 3.69 -6.30 -9.32
CA ARG A 123 4.98 -6.50 -9.98
C ARG A 123 5.34 -7.98 -9.99
N ILE A 124 5.66 -8.51 -11.17
CA ILE A 124 6.00 -9.91 -11.39
C ILE A 124 7.27 -9.92 -12.25
N GLY A 125 8.41 -10.29 -11.65
CA GLY A 125 9.71 -10.11 -12.28
C GLY A 125 9.96 -8.63 -12.62
N GLU A 126 10.27 -8.36 -13.90
CA GLU A 126 10.45 -7.00 -14.43
C GLU A 126 9.13 -6.35 -14.90
N GLU A 127 8.03 -7.10 -14.97
CA GLU A 127 6.75 -6.63 -15.50
C GLU A 127 5.88 -5.96 -14.43
N THR A 128 5.06 -4.99 -14.86
CA THR A 128 4.18 -4.21 -13.97
C THR A 128 2.74 -4.20 -14.48
N TYR A 129 1.81 -4.53 -13.59
CA TYR A 129 0.39 -4.68 -13.85
C TYR A 129 -0.40 -3.65 -13.02
N PRO A 130 -0.67 -2.45 -13.57
CA PRO A 130 -1.46 -1.43 -12.88
C PRO A 130 -2.96 -1.78 -12.94
N VAL A 131 -3.65 -1.60 -11.82
CA VAL A 131 -5.11 -1.69 -11.69
C VAL A 131 -5.64 -0.48 -10.93
N SER A 132 -6.78 0.06 -11.38
CA SER A 132 -7.49 1.11 -10.66
C SER A 132 -8.54 0.48 -9.76
N VAL A 133 -8.47 0.73 -8.46
CA VAL A 133 -9.25 0.03 -7.43
C VAL A 133 -10.07 1.03 -6.66
N ALA A 134 -11.38 0.79 -6.55
CA ALA A 134 -12.26 1.64 -5.76
C ALA A 134 -11.87 1.60 -4.27
N ALA A 135 -12.09 2.70 -3.57
CA ALA A 135 -11.74 2.80 -2.16
C ALA A 135 -12.45 1.73 -1.30
N ASN A 136 -11.69 1.11 -0.40
CA ASN A 136 -12.04 -0.08 0.39
C ASN A 136 -12.33 -1.38 -0.38
N GLU A 137 -12.17 -1.43 -1.71
CA GLU A 137 -12.12 -2.71 -2.43
C GLU A 137 -10.74 -3.37 -2.26
N LEU A 138 -10.70 -4.70 -2.25
CA LEU A 138 -9.44 -5.44 -2.22
C LEU A 138 -8.81 -5.45 -3.64
N PRO A 139 -7.54 -5.06 -3.81
CA PRO A 139 -6.89 -5.13 -5.11
C PRO A 139 -6.66 -6.60 -5.51
N VAL A 140 -7.00 -6.93 -6.76
CA VAL A 140 -6.77 -8.27 -7.35
C VAL A 140 -5.79 -8.13 -8.50
N CYS A 141 -4.78 -9.00 -8.55
CA CYS A 141 -3.84 -9.04 -9.67
C CYS A 141 -4.57 -9.52 -10.94
N PRO A 142 -4.43 -8.83 -12.09
CA PRO A 142 -5.15 -9.19 -13.31
C PRO A 142 -4.61 -10.46 -13.99
N VAL A 143 -3.49 -11.00 -13.50
CA VAL A 143 -2.83 -12.22 -14.00
C VAL A 143 -2.46 -13.13 -12.83
N THR A 144 -2.33 -14.43 -13.11
CA THR A 144 -1.67 -15.37 -12.20
C THR A 144 -0.17 -15.07 -12.19
N PRO A 145 0.49 -14.92 -11.02
CA PRO A 145 1.94 -14.75 -10.98
C PRO A 145 2.66 -16.03 -11.40
N GLU A 146 3.45 -15.97 -12.47
CA GLU A 146 4.23 -17.07 -13.02
C GLU A 146 5.70 -16.64 -13.18
N SER A 147 6.64 -17.55 -12.91
CA SER A 147 8.08 -17.37 -13.12
C SER A 147 8.69 -18.72 -13.51
N SER A 148 9.63 -18.73 -14.46
CA SER A 148 10.18 -19.99 -15.01
C SER A 148 11.03 -20.72 -13.97
N GLY A 149 10.63 -21.94 -13.59
CA GLY A 149 11.34 -22.75 -12.60
C GLY A 149 11.17 -22.26 -11.16
N GLN A 150 10.11 -21.47 -10.88
CA GLN A 150 9.82 -20.99 -9.53
C GLN A 150 8.31 -20.98 -9.25
N VAL A 151 7.93 -21.32 -8.02
CA VAL A 151 6.54 -21.32 -7.54
C VAL A 151 6.23 -19.99 -6.87
N PHE A 152 5.09 -19.38 -7.21
CA PHE A 152 4.58 -18.20 -6.51
C PHE A 152 4.19 -18.57 -5.07
N THR A 153 4.74 -17.84 -4.09
CA THR A 153 4.48 -18.14 -2.66
C THR A 153 3.53 -17.14 -2.01
N ARG A 154 3.75 -15.84 -2.25
CA ARG A 154 2.96 -14.73 -1.70
C ARG A 154 3.36 -13.41 -2.35
N TRP A 155 2.62 -12.35 -2.04
CA TRP A 155 3.11 -10.98 -2.20
C TRP A 155 4.12 -10.61 -1.09
N ASP A 156 4.95 -9.61 -1.35
CA ASP A 156 5.91 -9.02 -0.40
C ASP A 156 5.26 -8.56 0.92
N LYS A 157 4.00 -8.15 0.84
CA LYS A 157 3.09 -7.84 1.95
C LYS A 157 1.67 -8.24 1.58
N GLU A 158 0.84 -8.51 2.57
CA GLU A 158 -0.56 -8.90 2.35
C GLU A 158 -1.35 -7.79 1.63
N PRO A 159 -2.09 -8.09 0.55
CA PRO A 159 -3.03 -7.16 -0.05
C PRO A 159 -4.11 -6.70 0.94
N VAL A 160 -4.30 -5.39 1.04
CA VAL A 160 -5.32 -4.77 1.90
C VAL A 160 -6.27 -3.89 1.09
N PRO A 161 -7.51 -3.66 1.58
CA PRO A 161 -8.47 -2.73 0.97
C PRO A 161 -7.86 -1.37 0.63
N ALA A 162 -8.10 -0.88 -0.58
CA ALA A 162 -7.44 0.30 -1.13
C ALA A 162 -7.81 1.58 -0.37
N LYS A 163 -6.79 2.25 0.20
CA LYS A 163 -6.89 3.52 0.95
C LYS A 163 -5.89 4.58 0.51
N GLU A 164 -4.91 4.16 -0.29
CA GLU A 164 -3.87 4.96 -0.92
C GLU A 164 -3.32 4.19 -2.13
N ASN A 165 -2.54 4.86 -2.98
CA ASN A 165 -1.85 4.19 -4.07
C ASN A 165 -0.82 3.19 -3.51
N ALA A 166 -0.78 1.97 -4.04
CA ALA A 166 0.01 0.88 -3.49
C ALA A 166 0.78 0.12 -4.57
N ALA A 167 1.80 -0.61 -4.13
CA ALA A 167 2.47 -1.61 -4.97
C ALA A 167 2.68 -2.90 -4.17
N TYR A 168 2.55 -4.04 -4.85
CA TYR A 168 2.80 -5.38 -4.34
C TYR A 168 3.74 -6.11 -5.29
N THR A 169 4.75 -6.80 -4.77
CA THR A 169 5.75 -7.52 -5.56
C THR A 169 5.64 -9.01 -5.28
N ALA A 170 5.56 -9.83 -6.34
CA ALA A 170 5.44 -11.27 -6.20
C ALA A 170 6.74 -11.88 -5.65
N VAL A 171 6.60 -12.76 -4.66
CA VAL A 171 7.71 -13.50 -4.06
C VAL A 171 7.61 -14.96 -4.49
N PHE A 172 8.67 -15.44 -5.12
CA PHE A 172 8.79 -16.80 -5.63
C PHE A 172 9.81 -17.61 -4.81
N MET A 173 9.68 -18.93 -4.84
CA MET A 173 10.71 -19.89 -4.40
C MET A 173 11.02 -20.82 -5.57
N ASP A 174 12.27 -21.26 -5.68
CA ASP A 174 12.67 -22.17 -6.75
C ASP A 174 11.87 -23.48 -6.68
N ASP A 175 11.47 -24.01 -7.85
CA ASP A 175 10.62 -25.20 -8.00
C ASP A 175 11.32 -26.49 -7.50
N ASP A 176 12.66 -26.44 -7.44
CA ASP A 176 13.52 -27.46 -6.83
C ASP A 176 13.51 -27.42 -5.28
N CYS A 177 12.83 -26.47 -4.64
CA CYS A 177 12.63 -26.48 -3.19
C CYS A 177 11.68 -27.65 -2.83
N PRO A 178 12.12 -28.65 -2.06
CA PRO A 178 11.34 -29.88 -1.89
C PRO A 178 10.03 -29.58 -1.18
N SER A 179 8.91 -29.81 -1.90
CA SER A 179 7.53 -29.61 -1.40
C SER A 179 7.20 -30.39 -0.12
N THR A 180 8.02 -31.39 0.21
CA THR A 180 8.08 -32.06 1.51
C THR A 180 9.53 -32.15 1.97
N PHE A 181 9.84 -31.61 3.15
CA PHE A 181 11.12 -31.85 3.82
C PHE A 181 10.97 -32.91 4.91
N THR A 182 11.95 -33.78 5.02
CA THR A 182 12.02 -34.88 5.99
C THR A 182 12.77 -34.42 7.24
N VAL A 183 12.12 -34.56 8.41
CA VAL A 183 12.71 -34.19 9.70
C VAL A 183 13.03 -35.43 10.51
N ALA A 184 14.31 -35.61 10.86
CA ALA A 184 14.72 -36.58 11.84
C ALA A 184 14.85 -35.91 13.22
N THR A 185 14.00 -36.28 14.17
CA THR A 185 14.13 -35.86 15.58
C THR A 185 14.69 -37.01 16.41
N TRP A 186 15.79 -36.82 17.13
CA TRP A 186 16.34 -37.85 18.01
C TRP A 186 16.83 -37.27 19.34
N ASN A 187 16.34 -37.81 20.46
CA ASN A 187 17.01 -37.68 21.74
C ASN A 187 18.21 -38.64 21.79
N ILE A 188 19.43 -38.11 21.71
CA ILE A 188 20.69 -38.86 21.81
C ILE A 188 21.09 -39.07 23.27
N GLY A 189 20.13 -39.48 24.11
CA GLY A 189 20.17 -39.33 25.57
C GLY A 189 21.50 -39.71 26.23
N HIS A 190 22.19 -38.72 26.80
CA HIS A 190 23.53 -38.84 27.39
C HIS A 190 24.55 -39.73 26.62
N PHE A 191 24.51 -39.77 25.28
CA PHE A 191 25.48 -40.50 24.43
C PHE A 191 26.92 -39.97 24.51
N ALA A 192 27.12 -38.90 25.27
CA ALA A 192 28.34 -38.16 25.36
C ALA A 192 28.54 -37.77 26.85
N ASN A 193 29.80 -37.71 27.28
CA ASN A 193 30.27 -38.12 28.61
C ASN A 193 29.49 -37.53 29.83
N GLY A 194 28.56 -38.31 30.41
CA GLY A 194 27.78 -37.96 31.60
C GLY A 194 27.85 -39.02 32.71
N ASN A 195 27.46 -38.71 33.95
CA ASN A 195 27.71 -39.55 35.14
C ASN A 195 26.85 -40.83 35.28
N ALA A 196 26.24 -41.34 34.21
CA ALA A 196 25.60 -42.66 34.21
C ALA A 196 26.62 -43.74 33.81
N ALA A 197 26.78 -44.78 34.63
CA ALA A 197 27.88 -45.74 34.52
C ALA A 197 27.80 -46.69 33.30
N GLU A 198 26.67 -46.73 32.60
CA GLU A 198 26.38 -47.69 31.52
C GLU A 198 26.14 -47.04 30.15
N SER A 199 25.98 -45.71 30.06
CA SER A 199 25.64 -45.00 28.81
C SER A 199 26.86 -44.40 28.07
N LYS A 200 28.07 -44.72 28.50
CA LYS A 200 29.31 -44.13 27.96
C LYS A 200 29.83 -44.91 26.76
N ILE A 201 30.05 -44.21 25.65
CA ILE A 201 31.01 -44.66 24.64
C ILE A 201 32.39 -44.65 25.31
N LYS A 202 33.06 -45.80 25.33
CA LYS A 202 34.46 -45.91 25.77
C LYS A 202 35.38 -45.46 24.64
N ASP A 203 36.54 -44.93 24.99
CA ASP A 203 37.52 -44.39 24.06
C ASP A 203 37.96 -45.42 23.01
N ALA A 204 38.16 -46.68 23.45
CA ALA A 204 38.49 -47.80 22.56
C ALA A 204 37.34 -48.18 21.59
N ASP A 205 36.11 -47.80 21.90
CA ASP A 205 34.92 -48.00 21.06
C ASP A 205 34.56 -46.75 20.24
N TYR A 206 35.25 -45.62 20.45
CA TYR A 206 34.84 -44.29 19.99
C TYR A 206 34.65 -44.21 18.48
N ASP A 207 35.70 -44.48 17.71
CA ASP A 207 35.66 -44.43 16.25
C ASP A 207 34.57 -45.35 15.67
N THR A 208 34.37 -46.51 16.29
CA THR A 208 33.37 -47.50 15.86
C THR A 208 31.94 -47.02 16.13
N LYS A 209 31.68 -46.44 17.31
CA LYS A 209 30.37 -45.92 17.70
C LYS A 209 30.04 -44.63 16.95
N SER A 210 30.97 -43.69 16.85
CA SER A 210 30.84 -42.45 16.08
C SER A 210 30.61 -42.72 14.58
N SER A 211 31.30 -43.72 14.00
CA SER A 211 31.04 -44.14 12.61
C SER A 211 29.68 -44.83 12.44
N SER A 212 29.25 -45.65 13.40
CA SER A 212 27.92 -46.27 13.38
C SER A 212 26.80 -45.21 13.46
N PHE A 213 26.97 -44.19 14.29
CA PHE A 213 26.03 -43.07 14.41
C PHE A 213 25.96 -42.25 13.13
N ARG A 214 27.11 -41.84 12.56
CA ARG A 214 27.18 -41.14 11.27
C ARG A 214 26.50 -41.93 10.14
N ASN A 215 26.77 -43.23 10.04
CA ASN A 215 26.16 -44.10 9.04
C ASN A 215 24.63 -44.21 9.21
N TYR A 216 24.13 -44.28 10.45
CA TYR A 216 22.70 -44.27 10.71
C TYR A 216 22.05 -42.94 10.29
N ILE A 217 22.61 -41.81 10.74
CA ILE A 217 22.10 -40.46 10.42
C ILE A 217 22.08 -40.22 8.91
N ASN A 218 23.20 -40.51 8.22
CA ASN A 218 23.29 -40.38 6.76
C ASN A 218 22.31 -41.34 6.05
N GLY A 219 22.07 -42.53 6.62
CA GLY A 219 21.10 -43.50 6.13
C GLY A 219 19.63 -43.12 6.33
N LEU A 220 19.32 -42.10 7.15
CA LEU A 220 17.95 -41.58 7.28
C LEU A 220 17.51 -40.78 6.04
N GLY A 221 18.45 -40.23 5.28
CA GLY A 221 18.15 -39.33 4.15
C GLY A 221 17.38 -38.08 4.55
N ALA A 222 17.53 -37.61 5.79
CA ALA A 222 16.74 -36.52 6.35
C ALA A 222 17.26 -35.14 5.90
N ASP A 223 16.36 -34.27 5.44
CA ASP A 223 16.67 -32.88 5.04
C ASP A 223 17.01 -31.99 6.25
N LEU A 224 16.42 -32.28 7.42
CA LEU A 224 16.69 -31.57 8.67
C LEU A 224 16.86 -32.55 9.84
N LEU A 225 17.96 -32.41 10.58
CA LEU A 225 18.25 -33.18 11.79
C LEU A 225 18.08 -32.31 13.05
N CYS A 226 17.26 -32.77 13.98
CA CYS A 226 17.04 -32.14 15.28
C CYS A 226 17.48 -33.09 16.41
N LEU A 227 18.56 -32.72 17.12
CA LEU A 227 19.12 -33.52 18.21
C LEU A 227 18.77 -32.93 19.58
N ASN A 228 18.15 -33.75 20.44
CA ASN A 228 17.90 -33.45 21.85
C ASN A 228 18.97 -34.11 22.73
N GLU A 229 19.23 -33.51 23.90
CA GLU A 229 20.30 -33.88 24.86
C GLU A 229 21.73 -33.81 24.30
N TYR A 230 21.92 -33.14 23.17
CA TYR A 230 23.24 -32.78 22.66
C TYR A 230 23.91 -31.68 23.50
N SER A 231 25.18 -31.85 23.85
CA SER A 231 26.00 -30.78 24.43
C SER A 231 27.41 -30.76 23.82
N ARG A 232 27.83 -29.57 23.39
CA ARG A 232 29.19 -29.28 22.88
C ARG A 232 30.31 -29.49 23.92
N TYR A 233 29.95 -29.62 25.20
CA TYR A 233 30.88 -29.81 26.31
C TYR A 233 31.15 -31.27 26.63
N PHE A 234 30.42 -32.18 25.98
CA PHE A 234 30.77 -33.58 26.06
C PHE A 234 31.99 -33.85 25.19
N THR A 235 32.95 -34.56 25.76
CA THR A 235 34.21 -34.90 25.10
C THR A 235 34.52 -36.40 25.20
N ASP A 236 35.34 -36.90 24.28
CA ASP A 236 36.03 -38.19 24.44
C ASP A 236 37.10 -38.10 25.56
N SER A 237 37.83 -39.17 25.88
CA SER A 237 38.87 -39.09 26.93
C SER A 237 40.09 -38.29 26.51
N GLN A 238 40.27 -38.08 25.21
CA GLN A 238 41.28 -37.22 24.61
C GLN A 238 40.85 -35.73 24.68
N ASN A 239 39.65 -35.47 25.16
CA ASN A 239 39.02 -34.17 25.38
C ASN A 239 38.61 -33.41 24.10
N HIS A 240 38.37 -34.11 22.98
CA HIS A 240 37.82 -33.51 21.76
C HIS A 240 36.32 -33.23 21.91
N PRO A 241 35.80 -32.07 21.47
CA PRO A 241 34.37 -31.77 21.47
C PRO A 241 33.56 -32.75 20.61
N ALA A 242 32.42 -33.24 21.13
CA ALA A 242 31.50 -34.10 20.38
C ALA A 242 30.97 -33.46 19.07
N SER A 243 31.05 -32.14 18.92
CA SER A 243 30.79 -31.43 17.65
C SER A 243 31.80 -31.78 16.56
N GLU A 244 33.07 -31.85 16.92
CA GLU A 244 34.17 -31.93 15.95
C GLU A 244 34.31 -33.35 15.40
N ALA A 245 34.04 -34.37 16.24
CA ALA A 245 34.22 -35.78 15.86
C ALA A 245 33.01 -36.46 15.19
N LEU A 246 31.80 -35.92 15.36
CA LEU A 246 30.57 -36.51 14.80
C LEU A 246 30.15 -35.89 13.45
N PHE A 247 30.61 -34.67 13.15
CA PHE A 247 29.96 -33.77 12.18
C PHE A 247 30.94 -33.02 11.25
N GLU A 248 32.12 -33.58 10.95
CA GLU A 248 33.18 -32.95 10.13
C GLU A 248 32.72 -32.40 8.75
N GLU A 249 31.68 -32.98 8.14
CA GLU A 249 31.21 -32.61 6.79
C GLU A 249 29.73 -32.18 6.70
N THR A 250 28.99 -32.07 7.82
CA THR A 250 27.55 -31.73 7.75
C THR A 250 27.29 -30.23 7.59
N PRO A 251 26.16 -29.84 6.94
CA PRO A 251 25.74 -28.44 6.83
C PRO A 251 25.62 -27.74 8.19
N PRO A 252 25.66 -26.40 8.25
CA PRO A 252 25.80 -25.63 9.48
C PRO A 252 24.79 -26.05 10.56
N VAL A 253 25.31 -26.53 11.70
CA VAL A 253 24.50 -26.91 12.86
C VAL A 253 23.94 -25.65 13.51
N TYR A 254 22.71 -25.29 13.16
CA TYR A 254 21.98 -24.20 13.80
C TYR A 254 21.54 -24.60 15.20
N TYR A 255 22.21 -24.04 16.22
CA TYR A 255 21.78 -24.18 17.60
C TYR A 255 20.47 -23.41 17.82
N ALA A 256 19.34 -24.10 17.69
CA ALA A 256 18.08 -23.63 18.22
C ALA A 256 18.26 -23.40 19.73
N GLY A 257 18.04 -22.16 20.18
CA GLY A 257 18.18 -21.77 21.58
C GLY A 257 17.28 -22.57 22.52
N PRO A 258 17.40 -22.39 23.85
CA PRO A 258 16.70 -23.20 24.85
C PRO A 258 15.21 -23.36 24.54
N GLN A 259 14.82 -24.59 24.17
CA GLN A 259 13.48 -24.87 23.67
C GLN A 259 12.43 -24.61 24.76
N ARG A 260 11.32 -23.98 24.36
CA ARG A 260 10.02 -24.27 24.97
C ARG A 260 9.51 -25.54 24.28
N ASN A 261 9.59 -26.67 24.97
CA ASN A 261 9.28 -27.98 24.40
C ASN A 261 7.85 -28.04 23.85
N PHE A 262 7.71 -28.34 22.57
CA PHE A 262 6.46 -28.86 22.00
C PHE A 262 6.60 -30.38 21.85
N SER A 263 6.20 -31.12 22.89
CA SER A 263 6.21 -32.57 22.88
C SER A 263 5.05 -33.12 22.03
N CYS A 264 5.29 -33.31 20.73
CA CYS A 264 4.42 -34.16 19.91
C CYS A 264 4.72 -35.64 20.18
N ASN A 265 4.06 -36.20 21.20
CA ASN A 265 4.01 -37.65 21.36
C ASN A 265 3.15 -38.23 20.23
N ALA A 266 3.79 -38.84 19.24
CA ALA A 266 3.10 -39.76 18.33
C ALA A 266 2.74 -41.05 19.09
N VAL A 267 1.56 -41.59 18.81
CA VAL A 267 1.00 -42.82 19.40
C VAL A 267 1.41 -44.03 18.58
#